data_AF-A0A3N4KU95-F1
#
_entry.id   AF-A0A3N4KU95-F1
#
_cell.length_a   1.000
_cell.length_b   1.000
_cell.length_c   1.000
_cell.angle_alpha   90.00
_cell.angle_beta   90.00
_cell.angle_gamma   90.00
#
_symmetry.space_group_name_H-M   'P 1'
#
loop_
_entity.id
_entity.type
_entity.pdbx_description
1 polymer ?
#
loop_
_entity_poly.entity_id
_entity_poly.type
_entity_poly.pdbx_seq_one_letter_code
_entity_poly.pdbx_strand_id
1 'polypeptide(L)'
;MSTTTGSLETNIRDLDRPWIHPAVQALILKGHTYPVVEYIDCLGHKPDPETANQMLDHIAGVLRPVMFSNGYRLASLREFCPIDAKITSLVHHGNDKMVGTTTIFVRLRDATSDEDFLDMEDIIDSIIIELAKLSFPKPSQAREHQKLTRKLQSEFAVYNDRLEIRRYKRPDNKGTLVDGIKLGARGLFEKLFRIFG
;
A
#
# COMPACT_ATOMS: atom_id res chain seq x y z
N MET A 1 -3.27 2.96 -42.41
CA MET A 1 -2.35 2.99 -41.25
C MET A 1 -3.02 3.82 -40.19
N SER A 2 -3.63 3.18 -39.19
CA SER A 2 -4.42 3.85 -38.16
C SER A 2 -3.73 3.64 -36.81
N THR A 3 -3.26 4.73 -36.21
CA THR A 3 -2.72 4.76 -34.86
C THR A 3 -3.87 4.99 -33.88
N THR A 4 -4.28 3.95 -33.17
CA THR A 4 -5.26 4.05 -32.07
C THR A 4 -4.53 4.41 -30.79
N THR A 5 -4.55 5.70 -30.44
CA THR A 5 -4.22 6.17 -29.09
C THR A 5 -5.39 5.86 -28.15
N GLY A 6 -5.25 4.80 -27.36
CA GLY A 6 -6.18 4.49 -26.27
C GLY A 6 -6.00 5.49 -25.12
N SER A 7 -6.76 6.57 -25.15
CA SER A 7 -6.89 7.49 -24.01
C SER A 7 -7.63 6.77 -22.87
N LEU A 8 -7.00 6.71 -21.70
CA LEU A 8 -7.64 6.34 -20.43
C LEU A 8 -8.64 7.44 -20.07
N GLU A 9 -9.84 7.40 -20.67
CA GLU A 9 -10.98 8.17 -20.18
C GLU A 9 -11.41 7.58 -18.83
N THR A 10 -10.88 8.15 -17.75
CA THR A 10 -11.41 7.94 -16.39
C THR A 10 -12.88 8.36 -16.38
N ASN A 11 -13.75 7.38 -16.16
CA ASN A 11 -15.19 7.54 -16.17
C ASN A 11 -15.59 8.51 -15.04
N ILE A 12 -16.04 9.72 -15.41
CA ILE A 12 -16.34 10.85 -14.52
C ILE A 12 -17.38 10.49 -13.42
N ARG A 13 -18.14 9.40 -13.62
CA ARG A 13 -19.14 8.89 -12.67
C ARG A 13 -18.58 8.29 -11.38
N ASP A 14 -17.28 7.98 -11.32
CA ASP A 14 -16.65 7.41 -10.11
C ASP A 14 -16.23 8.47 -9.06
N LEU A 15 -16.38 9.76 -9.37
CA LEU A 15 -15.89 10.87 -8.55
C LEU A 15 -16.87 11.32 -7.45
N ASP A 16 -18.15 10.92 -7.48
CA ASP A 16 -19.16 11.24 -6.45
C ASP A 16 -19.11 10.31 -5.21
N ARG A 17 -17.90 9.90 -4.80
CA ARG A 17 -17.73 9.08 -3.59
C ARG A 17 -17.59 10.00 -2.38
N PRO A 18 -18.45 9.90 -1.34
CA PRO A 18 -18.52 10.86 -0.23
C PRO A 18 -17.30 10.87 0.71
N TRP A 19 -16.30 10.02 0.44
CA TRP A 19 -15.02 9.94 1.18
C TRP A 19 -13.83 10.43 0.35
N ILE A 20 -14.00 10.82 -0.92
CA ILE A 20 -12.95 11.47 -1.69
C ILE A 20 -12.97 12.96 -1.33
N HIS A 21 -11.90 13.45 -0.73
CA HIS A 21 -11.78 14.87 -0.41
C HIS A 21 -11.88 15.72 -1.69
N PRO A 22 -12.68 16.79 -1.74
CA PRO A 22 -12.92 17.58 -2.96
C PRO A 22 -11.64 18.10 -3.65
N ALA A 23 -10.57 18.35 -2.88
CA ALA A 23 -9.26 18.71 -3.43
C ALA A 23 -8.61 17.58 -4.25
N VAL A 24 -8.77 16.31 -3.84
CA VAL A 24 -8.26 15.15 -4.58
C VAL A 24 -9.05 14.96 -5.87
N GLN A 25 -10.37 15.15 -5.81
CA GLN A 25 -11.27 15.13 -6.96
C GLN A 25 -10.89 16.21 -8.00
N ALA A 26 -10.63 17.44 -7.54
CA ALA A 26 -10.20 18.56 -8.39
C ALA A 26 -8.81 18.36 -9.01
N LEU A 27 -7.91 17.62 -8.35
CA LEU A 27 -6.56 17.35 -8.86
C LEU A 27 -6.55 16.21 -9.90
N ILE A 28 -7.38 15.18 -9.70
CA ILE A 28 -7.61 14.11 -10.69
C ILE A 28 -8.18 14.71 -11.99
N LEU A 29 -9.14 15.63 -11.88
CA LEU A 29 -9.76 16.32 -13.02
C LEU A 29 -8.80 17.24 -13.80
N LYS A 30 -7.68 17.65 -13.20
CA LYS A 30 -6.68 18.52 -13.84
C LYS A 30 -5.53 17.76 -14.53
N GLY A 31 -5.58 16.43 -14.58
CA GLY A 31 -4.56 15.62 -15.26
C GLY A 31 -3.19 15.63 -14.57
N HIS A 32 -3.10 16.10 -13.32
CA HIS A 32 -1.84 16.08 -12.59
C HIS A 32 -1.60 14.69 -11.97
N THR A 33 -0.58 13.98 -12.45
CA THR A 33 -0.04 12.77 -11.83
C THR A 33 0.78 13.14 -10.59
N TYR A 34 0.14 13.42 -9.47
CA TYR A 34 0.84 13.57 -8.20
C TYR A 34 1.18 12.19 -7.60
N PRO A 35 2.31 12.06 -6.91
CA PRO A 35 2.63 10.83 -6.21
C PRO A 35 1.59 10.59 -5.11
N VAL A 36 1.11 9.35 -4.98
CA VAL A 36 0.18 8.93 -3.92
C VAL A 36 0.88 8.85 -2.55
N VAL A 37 2.21 8.78 -2.55
CA VAL A 37 3.11 8.81 -1.40
C VAL A 37 4.19 9.84 -1.71
N GLU A 38 4.27 10.92 -0.94
CA GLU A 38 5.21 12.03 -1.25
C GLU A 38 6.65 11.72 -0.84
N TYR A 39 6.84 11.01 0.27
CA TYR A 39 8.17 10.68 0.80
C TYR A 39 8.23 9.25 1.35
N ILE A 40 9.40 8.61 1.22
CA ILE A 40 9.66 7.27 1.73
C ILE A 40 10.89 7.31 2.64
N ASP A 41 10.83 6.61 3.76
CA ASP A 41 11.88 6.62 4.78
C ASP A 41 12.14 5.22 5.34
N CYS A 42 13.40 4.79 5.39
CA CYS A 42 13.81 3.54 6.02
C CYS A 42 14.66 3.82 7.27
N LEU A 43 14.81 2.82 8.14
CA LEU A 43 15.67 2.93 9.32
C LEU A 43 17.14 2.77 8.91
N GLY A 44 17.80 3.89 8.61
CA GLY A 44 19.20 3.90 8.13
C GLY A 44 20.25 3.30 9.07
N HIS A 45 19.91 3.05 10.34
CA HIS A 45 20.80 2.39 11.32
C HIS A 45 20.60 0.87 11.39
N LYS A 46 19.63 0.30 10.65
CA LYS A 46 19.36 -1.14 10.58
C LYS A 46 20.18 -1.78 9.44
N PRO A 47 20.40 -3.10 9.48
CA PRO A 47 21.09 -3.83 8.40
C PRO A 47 20.39 -3.63 7.04
N ASP A 48 21.12 -3.60 5.94
CA ASP A 48 20.58 -3.48 4.57
C ASP A 48 19.49 -2.39 4.38
N PRO A 49 19.76 -1.11 4.72
CA PRO A 49 18.77 -0.04 4.61
C PRO A 49 18.41 0.25 3.15
N GLU A 50 19.30 -0.05 2.20
CA GLU A 50 19.02 0.07 0.76
C GLU A 50 17.90 -0.88 0.32
N THR A 51 17.92 -2.13 0.80
CA THR A 51 16.86 -3.11 0.53
C THR A 51 15.53 -2.66 1.15
N ALA A 52 15.55 -2.14 2.38
CA ALA A 52 14.36 -1.60 3.02
C ALA A 52 13.74 -0.44 2.21
N ASN A 53 14.57 0.47 1.71
CA ASN A 53 14.13 1.58 0.88
C ASN A 53 13.53 1.09 -0.46
N GLN A 54 14.20 0.15 -1.14
CA GLN A 54 13.68 -0.47 -2.36
C GLN A 54 12.34 -1.18 -2.15
N MET A 55 12.17 -1.87 -1.00
CA MET A 55 10.89 -2.47 -0.64
C MET A 55 9.80 -1.41 -0.47
N LEU A 56 10.06 -0.33 0.25
CA LEU A 56 9.09 0.76 0.43
C LEU A 56 8.70 1.43 -0.90
N ASP A 57 9.66 1.67 -1.78
CA ASP A 57 9.40 2.23 -3.12
C ASP A 57 8.55 1.27 -3.96
N HIS A 58 8.86 -0.02 -3.92
CA HIS A 58 8.06 -1.04 -4.58
C HIS A 58 6.63 -1.09 -4.04
N ILE A 59 6.46 -1.10 -2.71
CA ILE A 59 5.14 -1.05 -2.04
C ILE A 59 4.33 0.15 -2.51
N ALA A 60 4.93 1.35 -2.50
CA ALA A 60 4.27 2.57 -2.95
C ALA A 60 3.87 2.49 -4.42
N GLY A 61 4.70 1.85 -5.25
CA GLY A 61 4.41 1.55 -6.66
C GLY A 61 3.20 0.64 -6.84
N VAL A 62 3.15 -0.51 -6.15
CA VAL A 62 2.07 -1.50 -6.31
C VAL A 62 0.75 -1.05 -5.70
N LEU A 63 0.78 -0.26 -4.62
CA LEU A 63 -0.41 0.29 -3.99
C LEU A 63 -1.00 1.49 -4.74
N ARG A 64 -0.21 2.12 -5.63
CA ARG A 64 -0.62 3.33 -6.37
C ARG A 64 -2.00 3.24 -7.03
N PRO A 65 -2.37 2.18 -7.76
CA PRO A 65 -3.68 2.09 -8.39
C PRO A 65 -4.82 2.10 -7.37
N VAL A 66 -4.69 1.34 -6.28
CA VAL A 66 -5.70 1.25 -5.22
C VAL A 66 -5.82 2.57 -4.47
N MET A 67 -4.68 3.19 -4.14
CA MET A 67 -4.65 4.49 -3.48
C MET A 67 -5.30 5.58 -4.35
N PHE A 68 -4.94 5.63 -5.62
CA PHE A 68 -5.45 6.61 -6.57
C PHE A 68 -6.98 6.46 -6.77
N SER A 69 -7.45 5.24 -7.04
CA SER A 69 -8.88 4.95 -7.26
C SER A 69 -9.77 5.21 -6.04
N ASN A 70 -9.18 5.24 -4.84
CA ASN A 70 -9.90 5.51 -3.59
C ASN A 70 -9.56 6.88 -2.99
N GLY A 71 -8.81 7.72 -3.69
CA GLY A 71 -8.49 9.09 -3.26
C GLY A 71 -7.54 9.20 -2.07
N TYR A 72 -6.78 8.14 -1.77
CA TYR A 72 -5.77 8.16 -0.71
C TYR A 72 -4.52 8.92 -1.12
N ARG A 73 -3.97 9.68 -0.17
CA ARG A 73 -2.67 10.35 -0.26
C ARG A 73 -1.94 10.28 1.06
N LEU A 74 -0.66 9.94 1.01
CA LEU A 74 0.23 9.87 2.16
C LEU A 74 1.34 10.91 2.02
N ALA A 75 1.59 11.63 3.11
CA ALA A 75 2.78 12.45 3.28
C ALA A 75 4.03 11.57 3.23
N SER A 76 3.99 10.46 3.98
CA SER A 76 5.08 9.51 3.96
C SER A 76 4.68 8.07 4.27
N LEU A 77 5.47 7.15 3.72
CA LEU A 77 5.48 5.73 4.07
C LEU A 77 6.84 5.41 4.69
N ARG A 78 6.85 5.00 5.96
CA ARG A 78 8.08 4.87 6.73
C ARG A 78 8.24 3.50 7.36
N GLU A 79 9.46 3.02 7.39
CA GLU A 79 9.82 1.88 8.23
C GLU A 79 9.78 2.25 9.71
N PHE A 80 9.33 1.32 10.55
CA PHE A 80 9.57 1.36 11.99
C PHE A 80 9.83 -0.04 12.56
N CYS A 81 10.33 -0.09 13.79
CA CYS A 81 10.58 -1.33 14.52
C CYS A 81 10.07 -1.19 15.96
N PRO A 82 8.75 -1.32 16.20
CA PRO A 82 8.20 -1.18 17.53
C PRO A 82 8.65 -2.34 18.44
N ILE A 83 8.71 -2.08 19.75
CA ILE A 83 9.05 -3.11 20.75
C ILE A 83 7.99 -4.22 20.76
N ASP A 84 6.71 -3.86 20.62
CA ASP A 84 5.64 -4.84 20.51
C ASP A 84 5.64 -5.50 19.12
N ALA A 85 5.94 -6.80 19.10
CA ALA A 85 5.95 -7.64 17.92
C ALA A 85 4.59 -7.68 17.18
N LYS A 86 3.48 -7.43 17.89
CA LYS A 86 2.13 -7.46 17.32
C LYS A 86 1.82 -6.23 16.46
N ILE A 87 2.60 -5.16 16.61
CA ILE A 87 2.41 -3.93 15.84
C ILE A 87 3.17 -4.08 14.52
N THR A 88 2.42 -4.28 13.44
CA THR A 88 2.96 -4.40 12.07
C THR A 88 2.84 -3.11 11.27
N SER A 89 1.89 -2.25 11.62
CA SER A 89 1.70 -0.96 10.98
C SER A 89 0.97 0.01 11.90
N LEU A 90 1.09 1.30 11.62
CA LEU A 90 0.45 2.38 12.38
C LEU A 90 0.23 3.61 11.49
N VAL A 91 -0.97 4.17 11.56
CA VAL A 91 -1.25 5.52 11.02
C VAL A 91 -0.87 6.59 12.05
N HIS A 92 -0.16 7.61 11.57
CA HIS A 92 0.02 8.87 12.26
C HIS A 92 -0.53 10.01 11.40
N HIS A 93 -1.46 10.79 11.96
CA HIS A 93 -1.88 12.05 11.35
C HIS A 93 -0.98 13.15 11.92
N GLY A 94 -0.36 13.96 11.04
CA GLY A 94 0.29 15.18 11.49
C GLY A 94 -0.67 16.11 12.24
N ASN A 95 -0.14 17.19 12.82
CA ASN A 95 -0.91 18.14 13.64
C ASN A 95 -2.10 18.80 12.92
N ASP A 96 -2.19 18.67 11.59
CA ASP A 96 -3.29 19.18 10.79
C ASP A 96 -3.97 18.05 10.01
N LYS A 97 -5.31 18.00 10.01
CA LYS A 97 -6.13 16.98 9.31
C LYS A 97 -6.15 17.19 7.78
N MET A 98 -5.19 17.94 7.24
CA MET A 98 -5.09 18.22 5.82
C MET A 98 -4.62 16.98 5.04
N VAL A 99 -5.12 16.85 3.81
CA VAL A 99 -4.64 15.84 2.85
C VAL A 99 -3.13 16.05 2.62
N GLY A 100 -2.34 14.98 2.73
CA GLY A 100 -0.87 15.07 2.59
C GLY A 100 -0.11 15.26 3.91
N THR A 101 -0.74 15.11 5.08
CA THR A 101 -0.05 15.09 6.39
C THR A 101 -0.01 13.70 7.04
N THR A 102 -0.69 12.72 6.44
CA THR A 102 -0.78 11.35 6.96
C THR A 102 0.49 10.57 6.67
N THR A 103 1.07 9.98 7.71
CA THR A 103 2.19 9.05 7.61
C THR A 103 1.73 7.65 8.01
N ILE A 104 2.08 6.65 7.20
CA ILE A 104 1.93 5.25 7.61
C ILE A 104 3.33 4.73 7.97
N PHE A 105 3.45 4.23 9.20
CA PHE A 105 4.59 3.46 9.63
C PHE A 105 4.31 1.98 9.41
N VAL A 106 5.31 1.26 8.90
CA VAL A 106 5.19 -0.16 8.58
C VAL A 106 6.43 -0.91 9.02
N ARG A 107 6.22 -2.10 9.59
CA ARG A 107 7.28 -2.98 10.03
C ARG A 107 7.73 -3.75 8.80
N LEU A 108 8.98 -3.60 8.40
CA LEU A 108 9.56 -4.34 7.28
C LEU A 108 10.31 -5.58 7.74
N ARG A 109 10.70 -5.65 9.01
CA ARG A 109 11.58 -6.67 9.57
C ARG A 109 10.89 -7.54 10.62
N ASP A 110 11.36 -8.76 10.76
CA ASP A 110 10.88 -9.67 11.79
C ASP A 110 11.11 -9.07 13.19
N ALA A 111 10.23 -9.39 14.14
CA ALA A 111 10.35 -8.86 15.50
C ALA A 111 11.52 -9.46 16.29
N THR A 112 12.02 -10.61 15.86
CA THR A 112 13.11 -11.35 16.49
C THR A 112 14.44 -11.20 15.74
N SER A 113 14.42 -10.65 14.53
CA SER A 113 15.61 -10.51 13.68
C SER A 113 15.53 -9.26 12.82
N ASP A 114 16.51 -8.36 12.97
CA ASP A 114 16.65 -7.17 12.14
C ASP A 114 17.17 -7.49 10.72
N GLU A 115 17.76 -8.66 10.51
CA GLU A 115 18.30 -9.09 9.20
C GLU A 115 17.20 -9.66 8.28
N ASP A 116 16.10 -10.12 8.87
CA ASP A 116 15.04 -10.81 8.16
C ASP A 116 13.89 -9.86 7.84
N PHE A 117 13.61 -9.70 6.56
CA PHE A 117 12.45 -8.95 6.08
C PHE A 117 11.19 -9.82 6.10
N LEU A 118 10.07 -9.20 6.44
CA LEU A 118 8.73 -9.79 6.36
C LEU A 118 8.29 -9.97 4.90
N ASP A 119 7.34 -10.88 4.71
CA ASP A 119 6.74 -11.13 3.40
C ASP A 119 6.00 -9.90 2.88
N MET A 120 6.13 -9.66 1.57
CA MET A 120 5.59 -8.46 0.96
C MET A 120 4.07 -8.42 0.97
N GLU A 121 3.41 -9.57 0.82
CA GLU A 121 1.96 -9.68 0.94
C GLU A 121 1.48 -9.23 2.32
N ASP A 122 2.12 -9.69 3.39
CA ASP A 122 1.70 -9.39 4.76
C ASP A 122 1.94 -7.91 5.09
N ILE A 123 3.02 -7.32 4.57
CA ILE A 123 3.29 -5.88 4.67
C ILE A 123 2.21 -5.07 3.92
N ILE A 124 1.90 -5.44 2.68
CA ILE A 124 0.88 -4.77 1.86
C ILE A 124 -0.50 -4.85 2.53
N ASP A 125 -0.88 -6.02 3.04
CA ASP A 125 -2.14 -6.22 3.76
C ASP A 125 -2.22 -5.32 5.00
N SER A 126 -1.12 -5.18 5.74
CA SER A 126 -1.05 -4.27 6.89
C SER A 126 -1.31 -2.82 6.49
N ILE A 127 -0.74 -2.36 5.36
CA ILE A 127 -0.96 -1.00 4.85
C ILE A 127 -2.40 -0.83 4.36
N ILE A 128 -2.99 -1.82 3.70
CA ILE A 128 -4.40 -1.75 3.26
C ILE A 128 -5.35 -1.64 4.47
N ILE A 129 -5.05 -2.33 5.57
CA ILE A 129 -5.79 -2.18 6.83
C ILE A 129 -5.68 -0.74 7.34
N GLU A 130 -4.49 -0.15 7.35
CA GLU A 130 -4.27 1.23 7.76
C GLU A 130 -4.99 2.23 6.84
N LEU A 131 -4.96 2.04 5.52
CA LEU A 131 -5.71 2.86 4.57
C LEU A 131 -7.22 2.82 4.87
N ALA A 132 -7.77 1.65 5.17
CA ALA A 132 -9.19 1.52 5.54
C ALA A 132 -9.53 2.31 6.82
N LYS A 133 -8.62 2.35 7.81
CA LYS A 133 -8.78 3.13 9.04
C LYS A 133 -8.78 4.64 8.78
N LEU A 134 -8.08 5.13 7.75
CA LEU A 134 -8.12 6.56 7.38
C LEU A 134 -9.52 7.05 7.01
N SER A 135 -10.32 6.19 6.37
CA SER A 135 -11.70 6.53 5.99
C SER A 135 -12.67 6.54 7.18
N PHE A 136 -12.28 5.93 8.30
CA PHE A 136 -13.14 5.68 9.45
C PHE A 136 -12.31 5.79 10.75
N PRO A 137 -12.08 6.98 11.30
CA PRO A 137 -11.12 7.15 12.39
C PRO A 137 -11.56 6.58 13.74
N LYS A 138 -12.83 6.15 13.89
CA LYS A 138 -13.37 5.70 15.18
C LYS A 138 -13.25 4.19 15.37
N PRO A 139 -12.77 3.69 16.53
CA PRO A 139 -12.73 2.25 16.83
C PRO A 139 -14.10 1.56 16.77
N SER A 140 -15.18 2.29 17.04
CA SER A 140 -16.55 1.76 16.94
C SER A 140 -16.97 1.38 15.51
N GLN A 141 -16.18 1.74 14.50
CA GLN A 141 -16.42 1.49 13.08
C GLN A 141 -15.64 0.26 12.56
N ALA A 142 -15.33 -0.69 13.45
CA ALA A 142 -14.54 -1.88 13.10
C ALA A 142 -15.17 -2.72 11.97
N ARG A 143 -16.50 -2.76 11.87
CA ARG A 143 -17.19 -3.48 10.79
C ARG A 143 -16.98 -2.79 9.44
N GLU A 144 -17.04 -1.47 9.43
CA GLU A 144 -16.77 -0.62 8.26
C GLU A 144 -15.31 -0.72 7.84
N HIS A 145 -14.37 -0.76 8.79
CA HIS A 145 -12.94 -1.05 8.53
C HIS A 145 -12.81 -2.37 7.79
N GLN A 146 -13.35 -3.45 8.36
CA GLN A 146 -13.21 -4.78 7.79
C GLN A 146 -13.84 -4.88 6.40
N LYS A 147 -15.00 -4.27 6.18
CA LYS A 147 -15.66 -4.25 4.88
C LYS A 147 -14.83 -3.50 3.85
N LEU A 148 -14.25 -2.35 4.23
CA LEU A 148 -13.42 -1.55 3.33
C LEU A 148 -12.07 -2.23 3.05
N THR A 149 -11.43 -2.82 4.06
CA THR A 149 -10.20 -3.63 3.89
C THR A 149 -10.41 -4.71 2.84
N ARG A 150 -11.48 -5.52 2.96
CA ARG A 150 -11.78 -6.57 1.97
C ARG A 150 -11.98 -6.03 0.57
N LYS A 151 -12.67 -4.89 0.44
CA LYS A 151 -12.86 -4.21 -0.84
C LYS A 151 -11.51 -3.79 -1.44
N LEU A 152 -10.67 -3.11 -0.67
CA LEU A 152 -9.36 -2.64 -1.13
C LEU A 152 -8.42 -3.81 -1.48
N GLN A 153 -8.44 -4.90 -0.72
CA GLN A 153 -7.71 -6.13 -1.03
C GLN A 153 -8.18 -6.76 -2.35
N SER A 154 -9.50 -6.81 -2.59
CA SER A 154 -10.03 -7.33 -3.84
C SER A 154 -9.64 -6.46 -5.04
N GLU A 155 -9.66 -5.14 -4.89
CA GLU A 155 -9.20 -4.19 -5.92
C GLU A 155 -7.70 -4.36 -6.17
N PHE A 156 -6.89 -4.46 -5.10
CA PHE A 156 -5.46 -4.72 -5.20
C PHE A 156 -5.16 -6.00 -5.97
N ALA A 157 -5.86 -7.10 -5.66
CA ALA A 157 -5.68 -8.37 -6.36
C ALA A 157 -5.95 -8.24 -7.86
N VAL A 158 -7.01 -7.52 -8.25
CA VAL A 158 -7.33 -7.28 -9.67
C VAL A 158 -6.26 -6.43 -10.36
N TYR A 159 -5.75 -5.38 -9.71
CA TYR A 159 -4.69 -4.56 -10.28
C TYR A 159 -3.37 -5.31 -10.38
N ASN A 160 -3.00 -6.06 -9.34
CA ASN A 160 -1.75 -6.83 -9.30
C ASN A 160 -1.72 -7.91 -10.39
N ASP A 161 -2.85 -8.59 -10.62
CA ASP A 161 -2.99 -9.59 -11.69
C ASP A 161 -2.88 -8.95 -13.09
N ARG A 162 -3.49 -7.77 -13.28
CA ARG A 162 -3.45 -7.02 -14.56
C ARG A 162 -2.11 -6.38 -14.88
N LEU A 163 -1.36 -5.97 -13.86
CA LEU A 163 -0.11 -5.23 -14.04
C LEU A 163 1.10 -6.14 -14.30
N GLU A 164 0.91 -7.48 -14.34
CA GLU A 164 2.02 -8.46 -14.40
C GLU A 164 3.19 -8.02 -13.54
N ILE A 165 2.93 -7.52 -12.32
CA ILE A 165 3.96 -6.85 -11.53
C ILE A 165 5.07 -7.87 -11.31
N ARG A 166 6.18 -7.62 -12.03
CA ARG A 166 7.36 -8.47 -12.04
C ARG A 166 7.70 -8.70 -10.57
N ARG A 167 7.61 -9.96 -10.15
CA ARG A 167 7.86 -10.40 -8.79
C ARG A 167 9.06 -9.62 -8.25
N TYR A 168 8.86 -8.91 -7.15
CA TYR A 168 9.97 -8.27 -6.44
C TYR A 168 11.04 -9.34 -6.23
N LYS A 169 12.19 -9.20 -6.89
CA LYS A 169 13.30 -10.14 -6.70
C LYS A 169 14.14 -9.60 -5.56
N ARG A 170 14.05 -10.25 -4.40
CA ARG A 170 14.88 -9.91 -3.25
C ARG A 170 16.34 -10.16 -3.65
N PRO A 171 17.26 -9.19 -3.50
CA PRO A 171 18.68 -9.50 -3.50
C PRO A 171 19.00 -10.31 -2.24
N ASP A 172 19.61 -11.48 -2.38
CA ASP A 172 20.19 -12.18 -1.24
C ASP A 172 21.43 -11.42 -0.71
N ASN A 173 21.93 -11.86 0.45
CA ASN A 173 23.13 -11.28 1.08
C ASN A 173 24.41 -11.41 0.22
N LYS A 174 24.32 -12.01 -0.98
CA LYS A 174 25.40 -12.16 -1.96
C LYS A 174 25.14 -11.36 -3.25
N GLY A 175 24.08 -10.56 -3.30
CA GLY A 175 23.69 -9.76 -4.48
C GLY A 175 23.03 -10.57 -5.61
N THR A 176 22.66 -11.82 -5.35
CA THR A 176 21.93 -12.66 -6.31
C THR A 176 20.45 -12.31 -6.24
N LEU A 177 19.85 -11.97 -7.39
CA LEU A 177 18.40 -11.79 -7.50
C LEU A 177 17.72 -13.17 -7.39
N VAL A 178 17.27 -13.53 -6.19
CA VAL A 178 16.40 -14.71 -6.03
C VAL A 178 15.00 -14.35 -6.51
N ASP A 179 14.31 -15.29 -7.14
CA ASP A 179 12.88 -15.14 -7.43
C ASP A 179 12.16 -14.88 -6.11
N GLY A 180 11.90 -13.61 -5.82
CA GLY A 180 11.10 -13.28 -4.66
C GLY A 180 9.68 -13.75 -4.93
N ILE A 181 9.15 -14.30 -3.86
CA ILE A 181 7.76 -14.66 -3.54
C ILE A 181 6.78 -14.56 -4.72
N LYS A 182 6.15 -15.71 -5.02
CA LYS A 182 4.97 -15.79 -5.90
C LYS A 182 3.84 -14.95 -5.27
N LEU A 183 3.71 -13.70 -5.71
CA LEU A 183 2.46 -12.93 -5.70
C LEU A 183 1.46 -13.57 -6.68
N GLY A 184 1.09 -14.83 -6.42
CA GLY A 184 0.06 -15.52 -7.16
C GLY A 184 -1.27 -15.22 -6.50
N ALA A 185 -2.23 -14.69 -7.25
CA ALA A 185 -3.63 -14.52 -6.82
C ALA A 185 -4.23 -15.75 -6.11
N ARG A 186 -3.68 -16.95 -6.35
CA ARG A 186 -4.01 -18.18 -5.63
C ARG A 186 -3.78 -18.14 -4.11
N GLY A 187 -2.73 -17.47 -3.62
CA GLY A 187 -2.42 -17.42 -2.18
C GLY A 187 -3.39 -16.55 -1.37
N LEU A 188 -3.81 -15.41 -1.94
CA LEU A 188 -4.78 -14.51 -1.30
C LEU A 188 -6.18 -15.15 -1.23
N PHE A 189 -6.58 -15.87 -2.28
CA PHE A 189 -7.85 -16.60 -2.32
C PHE A 189 -7.88 -17.80 -1.36
N GLU A 190 -6.78 -18.53 -1.18
CA GLU A 190 -6.72 -19.65 -0.22
C GLU A 190 -6.64 -19.17 1.25
N LYS A 191 -5.91 -18.08 1.57
CA LYS A 191 -5.90 -17.50 2.93
C LYS A 191 -7.28 -16.98 3.34
N LEU A 192 -8.05 -16.38 2.42
CA LEU A 192 -9.43 -15.95 2.68
C LEU A 192 -10.38 -17.11 2.98
N PHE A 193 -10.12 -18.31 2.45
CA PHE A 193 -10.91 -19.51 2.75
C PHE A 193 -10.47 -20.20 4.06
N ARG A 194 -9.19 -20.15 4.42
CA ARG A 194 -8.67 -20.85 5.62
C ARG A 194 -8.98 -20.18 6.96
N ILE A 195 -9.28 -18.88 6.96
CA ILE A 195 -9.72 -18.14 8.17
C ILE A 195 -11.20 -18.43 8.49
N PHE A 196 -11.95 -19.06 7.57
CA PHE A 196 -13.38 -19.34 7.70
C PHE A 196 -13.75 -20.82 7.47
N GLY A 197 -12.78 -21.73 7.67
CA GLY A 197 -13.04 -23.16 7.83
C GLY A 197 -13.04 -23.55 9.30
#